data_AF-A0A6B2T4Q5-F1
#
_entry.id   AF-A0A6B2T4Q5-F1
#
_cell.length_a   1.000
_cell.length_b   1.000
_cell.length_c   1.000
_cell.angle_alpha   90.00
_cell.angle_beta   90.00
_cell.angle_gamma   90.00
#
_symmetry.space_group_name_H-M   'P 1'
#
loop_
_entity.id
_entity.type
_entity.pdbx_description
1 polymer ?
#
loop_
_entity_poly.entity_id
_entity_poly.type
_entity_poly.pdbx_seq_one_letter_code
_entity_poly.pdbx_strand_id
1 'polypeptide(L)' 'MTRLLITAAGSYGDVAPYTGLGAGLRAAGYDVALASHRSFAPLVEAAGLRFREL' A
#
# COMPACT_ATOMS: atom_id res chain seq x y z
N MET A 1 -3.01 -18.07 -5.05
CA MET A 1 -2.47 -16.70 -4.84
C MET A 1 -3.31 -16.01 -3.78
N THR A 2 -2.70 -15.64 -2.66
CA THR A 2 -3.38 -14.94 -1.57
C THR A 2 -3.37 -13.43 -1.85
N ARG A 3 -4.53 -12.78 -1.69
CA ARG A 3 -4.69 -11.34 -1.87
C ARG A 3 -4.74 -10.64 -0.52
N LEU A 4 -3.98 -9.56 -0.39
CA LEU A 4 -3.89 -8.76 0.83
C LEU A 4 -4.27 -7.31 0.51
N LEU A 5 -5.10 -6.72 1.37
CA LEU A 5 -5.41 -5.30 1.35
C LEU A 5 -4.86 -4.68 2.63
N ILE A 6 -4.04 -3.66 2.49
CA ILE A 6 -3.57 -2.83 3.60
C ILE A 6 -4.36 -1.53 3.56
N THR A 7 -5.03 -1.16 4.65
CA THR A 7 -5.80 0.08 4.76
C THR A 7 -5.08 1.04 5.70
N ALA A 8 -4.77 2.25 5.24
CA ALA A 8 -4.17 3.31 6.05
C ALA A 8 -4.91 4.63 5.77
N ALA A 9 -5.59 5.17 6.78
CA ALA A 9 -6.51 6.31 6.66
C ALA A 9 -6.04 7.54 7.46
N GLY A 10 -4.77 7.58 7.83
CA GLY A 10 -4.17 8.65 8.63
C GLY A 10 -3.29 9.62 7.84
N SER A 11 -2.32 10.19 8.55
CA SER A 11 -1.33 11.13 8.01
C SER A 11 -0.22 10.40 7.26
N TYR A 12 0.77 11.13 6.75
CA TYR A 12 1.95 10.53 6.11
C TYR A 12 2.64 9.49 7.01
N GLY A 13 2.70 9.74 8.34
CA GLY A 13 3.30 8.81 9.30
C GLY A 13 2.51 7.51 9.49
N ASP A 14 1.22 7.53 9.17
CA ASP A 14 0.39 6.32 9.10
C ASP A 14 0.64 5.58 7.78
N VAL A 15 0.61 6.28 6.64
CA VAL A 15 0.63 5.63 5.31
C VAL A 15 2.02 5.15 4.87
N ALA A 16 3.07 5.93 5.10
CA ALA A 16 4.40 5.66 4.56
C ALA A 16 5.03 4.34 5.04
N PRO A 17 4.90 3.90 6.31
CA PRO A 17 5.43 2.61 6.74
C PRO A 17 4.80 1.42 6.00
N TYR A 18 3.52 1.53 5.63
CA TYR A 18 2.78 0.46 4.97
C TYR A 18 3.17 0.26 3.50
N THR A 19 3.78 1.27 2.85
CA THR A 19 4.31 1.08 1.49
C THR A 19 5.53 0.15 1.50
N GLY A 20 6.41 0.28 2.50
CA GLY A 20 7.52 -0.64 2.73
C GLY A 20 7.07 -2.05 3.09
N LEU A 21 6.10 -2.18 4.00
CA LEU A 21 5.50 -3.48 4.35
C LEU A 21 4.88 -4.15 3.12
N GLY A 22 4.07 -3.41 2.37
CA GLY A 22 3.41 -3.93 1.18
C GLY A 22 4.40 -4.36 0.09
N ALA A 23 5.48 -3.61 -0.11
CA ALA A 23 6.54 -3.99 -1.04
C ALA A 23 7.22 -5.30 -0.62
N GLY A 24 7.51 -5.48 0.67
CA GLY A 24 8.06 -6.73 1.23
C GLY A 24 7.13 -7.92 1.02
N LEU A 25 5.83 -7.76 1.29
CA LEU A 25 4.83 -8.80 1.05
C LEU A 25 4.69 -9.15 -0.44
N ARG A 26 4.75 -8.14 -1.31
CA ARG A 26 4.76 -8.37 -2.76
C ARG A 26 6.00 -9.18 -3.19
N ALA A 27 7.18 -8.84 -2.66
CA ALA A 27 8.41 -9.58 -2.92
C ALA A 27 8.34 -11.04 -2.42
N ALA A 28 7.57 -11.30 -1.35
CA ALA A 28 7.30 -12.64 -0.85
C ALA A 28 6.25 -13.44 -1.67
N GLY A 29 5.68 -12.85 -2.74
CA GLY A 29 4.76 -13.53 -3.66
C GLY A 29 3.26 -13.29 -3.41
N TYR A 30 2.90 -12.36 -2.54
CA TYR A 30 1.49 -11.98 -2.31
C TYR A 30 1.00 -10.95 -3.33
N ASP A 31 -0.30 -10.97 -3.69
CA ASP A 31 -0.94 -9.88 -4.45
C ASP A 31 -1.44 -8.82 -3.47
N VAL A 32 -0.72 -7.70 -3.39
CA VAL A 32 -0.92 -6.65 -2.38
C VAL A 32 -1.47 -5.37 -3.01
N ALA A 33 -2.50 -4.81 -2.39
CA ALA A 33 -2.98 -3.45 -2.63
C ALA A 33 -2.96 -2.63 -1.35
N LEU A 34 -2.77 -1.32 -1.46
CA LEU A 34 -2.85 -0.38 -0.34
C LEU A 34 -3.95 0.64 -0.62
N ALA A 35 -4.93 0.69 0.29
CA ALA A 35 -6.02 1.65 0.28
C ALA A 35 -5.70 2.84 1.19
N SER A 36 -5.84 4.05 0.67
CA SER A 36 -5.65 5.30 1.43
C SER A 36 -6.34 6.48 0.73
N HIS A 37 -6.21 7.68 1.29
CA HIS A 37 -6.63 8.92 0.63
C HIS A 37 -5.92 9.09 -0.72
N ARG A 38 -6.63 9.64 -1.70
CA ARG A 38 -6.12 9.85 -3.07
C ARG A 38 -4.81 10.64 -3.15
N SER A 39 -4.54 11.53 -2.19
CA SER A 39 -3.28 12.28 -2.09
C SER A 39 -2.04 11.37 -1.92
N PHE A 40 -2.21 10.15 -1.43
CA PHE A 40 -1.11 9.19 -1.25
C PHE A 40 -0.95 8.19 -2.40
N ALA A 41 -1.78 8.26 -3.45
CA ALA A 41 -1.63 7.37 -4.61
C ALA A 41 -0.20 7.37 -5.19
N PRO A 42 0.47 8.53 -5.38
CA PRO A 42 1.85 8.54 -5.87
C PRO A 42 2.84 7.81 -4.95
N LEU A 43 2.65 7.91 -3.62
CA LEU A 43 3.50 7.25 -2.64
C LEU A 43 3.35 5.73 -2.69
N VAL A 44 2.12 5.24 -2.89
CA VAL A 44 1.80 3.81 -3.01
C VAL A 44 2.34 3.24 -4.32
N GLU A 45 2.11 3.94 -5.43
CA GLU A 45 2.56 3.52 -6.76
C GLU A 45 4.08 3.53 -6.89
N ALA A 46 4.77 4.49 -6.28
CA ALA A 46 6.24 4.53 -6.23
C ALA A 46 6.85 3.33 -5.50
N ALA A 47 6.12 2.73 -4.54
CA ALA A 47 6.51 1.48 -3.88
C ALA A 47 6.15 0.23 -4.70
N GLY A 48 5.64 0.38 -5.92
CA GLY A 48 5.23 -0.72 -6.79
C GLY A 48 3.98 -1.44 -6.31
N LEU A 49 3.14 -0.80 -5.50
CA LEU A 49 1.89 -1.38 -4.99
C LEU A 49 0.68 -0.89 -5.82
N ARG A 50 -0.39 -1.68 -5.83
CA ARG A 50 -1.68 -1.25 -6.40
C ARG A 50 -2.36 -0.30 -5.42
N PHE A 51 -2.63 0.93 -5.83
CA PHE A 51 -3.43 1.88 -5.06
C PHE A 51 -4.93 1.56 -5.12
N ARG A 52 -5.63 1.81 -4.02
CA ARG A 52 -7.09 1.84 -3.93
C ARG A 52 -7.52 3.09 -3.16
N GLU A 53 -8.55 3.77 -3.63
CA GLU A 53 -9.16 4.85 -2.85
C GLU A 53 -9.95 4.23 -1.69
N LEU A 54 -9.87 4.86 -0.52
CA LEU A 54 -10.51 4.43 0.73
C LEU A 54 -11.72 5.30 1.03
#